data_AF-A0A537FTT5-F1
#
_entry.id   AF-A0A537FTT5-F1
#
_cell.length_a   1.000
_cell.length_b   1.000
_cell.length_c   1.000
_cell.angle_alpha   90.00
_cell.angle_beta   90.00
_cell.angle_gamma   90.00
#
_symmetry.space_group_name_H-M   'P 1'
#
loop_
_entity.id
_entity.type
_entity.pdbx_description
1 polymer ?
#
loop_
_entity_poly.entity_id
_entity_poly.type
_entity_poly.pdbx_seq_one_letter_code
_entity_poly.pdbx_strand_id
1 'polypeptide(L)'
;MSKPVYVGELKIGQYVIIDGEPCRIVEFEKSKPGKHGSAKARVVAMSVFTGQKKSLISPVDSRVEVPMIDKRTGQIISISGNLVQLMDMESYSTFESPMPDDPDLKGSLAAGVEVEYWDVLGRRMIVRRKG
;
A
#
# COMPACT_ATOMS: atom_id res chain seq x y z
N MET A 1 8.55 5.23 -5.61
CA MET A 1 9.80 4.45 -5.72
C MET A 1 9.78 3.29 -4.72
N SER A 2 10.76 2.38 -4.77
CA SER A 2 10.91 1.25 -3.85
C SER A 2 12.34 1.15 -3.32
N LYS A 3 12.57 0.30 -2.33
CA LYS A 3 13.90 -0.07 -1.87
C LYS A 3 14.04 -1.57 -1.66
N PRO A 4 15.20 -2.17 -1.97
CA PRO A 4 15.46 -3.56 -1.67
C PRO A 4 15.68 -3.76 -0.16
N VAL A 5 15.12 -4.83 0.39
CA VAL A 5 15.37 -5.31 1.76
C VAL A 5 15.55 -6.82 1.75
N TYR A 6 16.22 -7.37 2.76
CA TYR A 6 16.28 -8.83 2.90
C TYR A 6 14.94 -9.39 3.36
N VAL A 7 14.54 -10.54 2.83
CA VAL A 7 13.29 -11.22 3.20
C VAL A 7 13.24 -11.48 4.72
N GLY A 8 14.38 -11.83 5.33
CA GLY A 8 14.48 -12.05 6.77
C GLY A 8 14.26 -10.82 7.65
N GLU A 9 14.28 -9.61 7.07
CA GLU A 9 14.08 -8.34 7.78
C GLU A 9 12.62 -7.85 7.76
N LEU A 10 11.77 -8.49 6.94
CA LEU A 10 10.35 -8.16 6.84
C LEU A 10 9.63 -8.46 8.16
N LYS A 11 8.66 -7.59 8.48
CA LYS A 11 7.80 -7.74 9.66
C LYS A 11 6.33 -7.62 9.29
N ILE A 12 5.48 -8.31 10.05
CA ILE A 12 4.02 -8.15 9.96
C ILE A 12 3.68 -6.66 10.14
N GLY A 13 2.77 -6.16 9.29
CA GLY A 13 2.38 -4.75 9.23
C GLY A 13 3.24 -3.88 8.32
N GLN A 14 4.43 -4.32 7.91
CA GLN A 14 5.21 -3.64 6.86
C GLN A 14 4.65 -3.92 5.48
N TYR A 15 5.23 -3.26 4.47
CA TYR A 15 4.82 -3.40 3.07
C TYR A 15 5.89 -4.12 2.26
N VAL A 16 5.47 -4.82 1.22
CA VAL A 16 6.33 -5.53 0.26
C VAL A 16 5.66 -5.52 -1.11
N ILE A 17 6.45 -5.53 -2.18
CA ILE A 17 5.95 -5.66 -3.55
C ILE A 17 5.94 -7.15 -3.93
N ILE A 18 4.77 -7.68 -4.30
CA ILE A 18 4.61 -9.07 -4.77
C ILE A 18 3.93 -9.04 -6.14
N ASP A 19 4.64 -9.52 -7.17
CA ASP A 19 4.27 -9.45 -8.59
C ASP A 19 3.84 -8.03 -9.02
N GLY A 20 4.66 -7.03 -8.68
CA GLY A 20 4.39 -5.62 -8.99
C GLY A 20 3.31 -4.94 -8.13
N GLU A 21 2.64 -5.69 -7.24
CA GLU A 21 1.57 -5.15 -6.40
C GLU A 21 2.10 -4.79 -5.00
N PRO A 22 1.89 -3.56 -4.52
CA PRO A 22 2.23 -3.21 -3.14
C PRO A 22 1.24 -3.86 -2.17
N CYS A 23 1.75 -4.60 -1.21
CA CYS A 23 0.96 -5.38 -0.27
C CYS A 23 1.40 -5.10 1.18
N ARG A 24 0.44 -5.09 2.11
CA ARG A 24 0.69 -5.08 3.56
C ARG A 24 0.85 -6.50 4.08
N ILE A 25 1.95 -6.80 4.75
CA ILE A 25 2.24 -8.12 5.31
C ILE A 25 1.29 -8.41 6.48
N VAL A 26 0.62 -9.55 6.43
CA VAL A 26 -0.32 -10.00 7.47
C VAL A 26 0.18 -11.23 8.22
N GLU A 27 1.10 -11.99 7.63
CA GLU A 27 1.67 -13.20 8.23
C GLU A 27 3.10 -13.42 7.70
N PHE A 28 3.98 -13.88 8.58
CA PHE A 28 5.38 -14.17 8.28
C PHE A 28 5.83 -15.41 9.05
N GLU A 29 6.21 -16.46 8.33
CA GLU A 29 6.64 -17.74 8.91
C GLU A 29 8.05 -18.08 8.45
N LYS A 30 8.96 -18.35 9.39
CA LYS A 30 10.33 -18.77 9.08
C LYS A 30 10.50 -20.26 9.35
N SER A 31 10.90 -21.00 8.31
CA SER A 31 11.24 -22.41 8.41
C SER A 31 12.73 -22.59 8.72
N LYS A 32 13.05 -23.50 9.64
CA LYS A 32 14.43 -23.94 9.86
C LYS A 32 14.85 -24.81 8.67
N PRO A 33 16.07 -24.63 8.15
CA PRO A 33 16.54 -25.50 7.10
C PRO A 33 16.77 -26.93 7.60
N GLY A 34 16.69 -27.89 6.69
CA GLY A 34 17.26 -29.22 6.93
C GLY A 34 18.80 -29.17 6.97
N LYS A 35 19.46 -30.33 7.03
CA LYS A 35 20.93 -30.46 7.23
C LYS A 35 21.81 -29.54 6.36
N HIS A 36 21.37 -29.16 5.16
CA HIS A 36 22.15 -28.35 4.22
C HIS A 36 21.36 -27.18 3.60
N GLY A 37 20.20 -26.81 4.17
CA GLY A 37 19.33 -25.79 3.57
C GLY A 37 19.64 -24.36 4.04
N SER A 38 19.21 -23.37 3.26
CA SER A 38 19.01 -22.00 3.75
C SER A 38 17.64 -21.89 4.42
N ALA A 39 17.54 -21.09 5.49
CA ALA A 39 16.25 -20.78 6.09
C ALA A 39 15.34 -20.10 5.05
N LYS A 40 14.10 -20.56 4.94
CA LYS A 40 13.09 -19.96 4.04
C LYS A 40 12.04 -19.24 4.87
N ALA A 41 11.56 -18.10 4.36
CA ALA A 41 10.38 -17.45 4.88
C ALA A 41 9.21 -17.62 3.93
N ARG A 42 8.02 -17.83 4.49
CA ARG A 42 6.73 -17.68 3.81
C ARG A 42 6.12 -16.38 4.29
N VAL A 43 5.83 -15.47 3.36
CA VAL A 43 5.18 -14.19 3.64
C VAL A 43 3.80 -14.22 3.00
N VAL A 44 2.78 -13.85 3.75
CA VAL A 44 1.44 -13.59 3.23
C VAL A 44 1.12 -12.12 3.43
N ALA A 45 0.62 -11.49 2.39
CA ALA A 45 0.32 -10.07 2.37
C ALA A 45 -1.01 -9.80 1.65
N MET A 46 -1.61 -8.65 1.91
CA MET A 46 -2.85 -8.18 1.28
C MET A 46 -2.54 -6.98 0.41
N SER A 47 -2.98 -6.99 -0.85
CA SER A 47 -2.86 -5.83 -1.75
C SER A 47 -3.47 -4.60 -1.09
N VAL A 48 -2.73 -3.49 -1.12
CA VAL A 48 -3.16 -2.22 -0.54
C VAL A 48 -4.35 -1.62 -1.31
N PHE A 49 -4.44 -1.90 -2.61
CA PHE A 49 -5.47 -1.34 -3.48
C PHE A 49 -6.67 -2.25 -3.73
N THR A 50 -6.45 -3.57 -3.77
CA THR A 50 -7.49 -4.52 -4.18
C THR A 50 -7.94 -5.45 -3.06
N GLY A 51 -7.24 -5.46 -1.93
CA GLY A 51 -7.48 -6.42 -0.85
C GLY A 51 -7.18 -7.88 -1.22
N GLN A 52 -6.67 -8.16 -2.43
CA GLN A 52 -6.33 -9.52 -2.82
C GLN A 52 -5.14 -10.07 -2.02
N LYS A 53 -5.27 -11.31 -1.56
CA LYS A 53 -4.20 -12.03 -0.86
C LYS A 53 -3.10 -12.44 -1.83
N LYS A 54 -1.85 -12.13 -1.48
CA LYS A 54 -0.63 -12.55 -2.17
C LYS A 54 0.32 -13.24 -1.22
N SER A 55 1.20 -14.10 -1.74
CA SER A 55 2.20 -14.77 -0.93
C SER A 55 3.50 -15.00 -1.68
N LEU A 56 4.62 -14.98 -0.96
CA LEU A 56 5.93 -15.34 -1.48
C LEU A 56 6.61 -16.35 -0.54
N ILE A 57 7.36 -17.28 -1.11
CA ILE A 57 8.27 -18.15 -0.35
C ILE A 57 9.67 -17.91 -0.90
N SER A 58 10.59 -17.48 -0.04
CA SER A 58 11.93 -17.11 -0.47
C SER A 58 12.97 -17.41 0.63
N PRO A 59 14.23 -17.71 0.26
CA PRO A 59 15.33 -17.69 1.23
C PRO A 59 15.39 -16.35 1.96
N VAL A 60 15.71 -16.38 3.26
CA VAL A 60 15.71 -15.17 4.11
C VAL A 60 16.80 -14.15 3.74
N ASP A 61 17.84 -14.59 3.04
CA ASP A 61 18.96 -13.80 2.52
C ASP A 61 18.72 -13.29 1.09
N SER A 62 17.60 -13.66 0.46
CA SER A 62 17.17 -13.06 -0.80
C SER A 62 16.61 -11.66 -0.56
N ARG A 63 16.66 -10.82 -1.60
CA ARG A 63 16.11 -9.46 -1.56
C ARG A 63 14.73 -9.41 -2.18
N VAL A 64 13.88 -8.57 -1.60
CA VAL A 64 12.58 -8.17 -2.15
C VAL A 64 12.45 -6.65 -2.09
N GLU A 65 11.57 -6.11 -2.93
CA GLU A 65 11.29 -4.68 -2.95
C GLU A 65 10.23 -4.31 -1.92
N VAL A 66 10.47 -3.22 -1.19
CA VAL A 66 9.52 -2.56 -0.29
C VAL A 66 9.06 -1.27 -0.95
N PRO A 67 7.76 -1.04 -1.13
CA PRO A 67 7.28 0.21 -1.71
C PRO A 67 7.48 1.36 -0.73
N MET A 68 7.88 2.51 -1.23
CA MET A 68 7.77 3.76 -0.46
C MET A 68 6.35 4.27 -0.58
N ILE A 69 5.73 4.56 0.57
CA ILE A 69 4.40 5.12 0.66
C ILE A 69 4.55 6.60 0.93
N ASP A 70 4.25 7.41 -0.06
CA ASP A 70 4.20 8.86 0.10
C ASP A 70 2.82 9.25 0.60
N LYS A 71 2.76 9.92 1.75
CA LYS A 71 1.50 10.30 2.42
C LYS A 71 1.35 11.80 2.31
N ARG A 72 0.30 12.23 1.62
CA ARG A 72 0.10 13.65 1.29
C ARG A 72 -1.32 14.07 1.65
N THR A 73 -1.51 15.39 1.76
CA THR A 73 -2.83 15.98 2.02
C THR A 73 -3.39 16.47 0.69
N GLY A 74 -4.64 16.12 0.40
CA GLY A 74 -5.36 16.63 -0.76
C GLY A 74 -6.73 17.17 -0.36
N GLN A 75 -7.21 18.17 -1.10
CA GLN A 75 -8.58 18.66 -0.98
C GLN A 75 -9.44 18.10 -2.12
N ILE A 76 -10.64 17.62 -1.80
CA ILE A 76 -11.58 17.13 -2.79
C ILE A 76 -12.15 18.32 -3.58
N ILE A 77 -12.01 18.28 -4.90
CA ILE A 77 -12.58 19.28 -5.81
C ILE A 77 -13.99 18.86 -6.21
N SER A 78 -14.13 17.61 -6.68
CA SER A 78 -15.39 17.08 -7.19
C SER A 78 -15.45 15.56 -7.05
N ILE A 79 -16.66 15.01 -7.08
CA ILE A 79 -16.92 13.58 -7.06
C ILE A 79 -17.82 13.25 -8.25
N SER A 80 -17.36 12.35 -9.11
CA SER A 80 -18.07 11.93 -10.33
C SER A 80 -18.16 10.41 -10.39
N GLY A 81 -19.28 9.86 -9.94
CA GLY A 81 -19.50 8.41 -9.89
C GLY A 81 -18.49 7.71 -8.98
N ASN A 82 -17.56 6.95 -9.57
CA ASN A 82 -16.53 6.20 -8.84
C ASN A 82 -15.15 6.88 -8.83
N LEU A 83 -15.07 8.13 -9.29
CA LEU A 83 -13.84 8.92 -9.34
C LEU A 83 -13.98 10.15 -8.43
N VAL A 84 -12.91 10.44 -7.70
CA VAL A 84 -12.77 11.62 -6.85
C VAL A 84 -11.63 12.45 -7.42
N GLN A 85 -11.92 13.69 -7.78
CA GLN A 85 -10.91 14.65 -8.21
C GLN A 85 -10.35 15.36 -6.98
N LEU A 86 -9.03 15.35 -6.82
CA LEU A 86 -8.32 15.98 -5.71
C LEU A 86 -7.33 17.03 -6.23
N MET A 87 -7.07 18.02 -5.38
CA MET A 87 -5.94 18.93 -5.48
C MET A 87 -4.95 18.61 -4.37
N ASP A 88 -3.69 18.36 -4.70
CA ASP A 88 -2.62 18.22 -3.72
C ASP A 88 -2.35 19.55 -3.00
N MET A 89 -2.32 19.55 -1.67
CA MET A 89 -2.23 20.78 -0.87
C MET A 89 -0.82 21.40 -0.81
N GLU A 90 0.18 20.74 -1.35
CA GLU A 90 1.56 21.25 -1.40
C GLU A 90 1.94 21.71 -2.81
N SER A 91 1.65 20.90 -3.83
CA SER A 91 1.99 21.17 -5.24
C SER A 91 0.88 21.86 -6.01
N TYR A 92 -0.35 21.92 -5.47
CA TYR A 92 -1.56 22.39 -6.14
C TYR A 92 -1.92 21.64 -7.44
N SER A 93 -1.25 20.52 -7.71
CA SER A 93 -1.55 19.68 -8.86
C SER A 93 -2.87 18.94 -8.66
N THR A 94 -3.65 18.80 -9.73
CA THR A 94 -4.91 18.07 -9.71
C THR A 94 -4.75 16.67 -10.27
N PHE A 95 -5.49 15.73 -9.72
CA PHE A 95 -5.50 14.34 -10.16
C PHE A 95 -6.78 13.63 -9.74
N GLU A 96 -6.98 12.43 -10.28
CA GLU A 96 -8.12 11.57 -9.93
C GLU A 96 -7.66 10.37 -9.11
N SER A 97 -8.50 9.96 -8.18
CA SER A 97 -8.38 8.72 -7.42
C SER A 97 -9.70 7.96 -7.50
N PRO A 98 -9.67 6.61 -7.50
CA PRO A 98 -10.87 5.82 -7.26
C PRO A 98 -11.53 6.19 -5.93
N MET A 99 -12.86 6.06 -5.89
CA MET A 99 -13.64 6.12 -4.66
C MET A 99 -13.19 4.99 -3.71
N PRO A 100 -12.98 5.26 -2.41
CA PRO A 100 -12.69 4.22 -1.43
C PRO A 100 -13.84 3.21 -1.29
N ASP A 101 -13.48 1.94 -1.07
CA ASP A 101 -14.44 0.86 -0.80
C ASP A 101 -15.03 0.92 0.62
N ASP A 102 -14.31 1.55 1.56
CA ASP A 102 -14.75 1.71 2.95
C ASP A 102 -16.00 2.62 3.01
N PRO A 103 -17.16 2.11 3.48
CA PRO A 103 -18.41 2.86 3.48
C PRO A 103 -18.39 4.10 4.38
N ASP A 104 -17.70 4.03 5.52
CA ASP A 104 -17.61 5.12 6.49
C ASP A 104 -16.76 6.25 5.92
N LEU A 105 -15.62 5.91 5.32
CA LEU A 105 -14.78 6.86 4.62
C LEU A 105 -15.55 7.49 3.46
N LYS A 106 -16.18 6.67 2.60
CA LYS A 106 -16.98 7.12 1.46
C LYS A 106 -18.09 8.10 1.87
N GLY A 107 -18.81 7.80 2.95
CA GLY A 107 -19.86 8.68 3.49
C GLY A 107 -19.36 10.01 4.02
N SER A 108 -18.06 10.12 4.32
CA SER A 108 -17.43 11.35 4.82
C SER A 108 -16.85 12.26 3.73
N LEU A 109 -16.85 11.84 2.47
CA LEU A 109 -16.23 12.58 1.37
C LEU A 109 -17.21 13.59 0.76
N ALA A 110 -16.76 14.85 0.64
CA ALA A 110 -17.49 15.92 -0.04
C ALA A 110 -16.51 16.93 -0.63
N ALA A 111 -16.96 17.74 -1.59
CA ALA A 111 -16.15 18.84 -2.12
C ALA A 111 -15.72 19.80 -1.00
N GLY A 112 -14.47 20.25 -1.04
CA GLY A 112 -13.84 21.09 -0.02
C GLY A 112 -13.25 20.33 1.17
N VAL A 113 -13.57 19.04 1.35
CA VAL A 113 -13.00 18.22 2.45
C VAL A 113 -11.55 17.88 2.16
N GLU A 114 -10.69 18.05 3.16
CA GLU A 114 -9.32 17.57 3.12
C GLU A 114 -9.21 16.09 3.52
N VAL A 115 -8.33 15.37 2.85
CA VAL A 115 -8.08 13.94 3.07
C VAL A 115 -6.58 13.68 3.07
N GLU A 116 -6.17 12.64 3.80
CA GLU A 116 -4.89 12.00 3.57
C GLU A 116 -5.06 11.01 2.41
N TYR A 117 -4.23 11.18 1.37
CA TYR A 117 -4.09 10.22 0.30
C TYR A 117 -2.67 9.65 0.28
N TRP A 118 -2.53 8.43 -0.19
CA TRP A 118 -1.24 7.78 -0.38
C TRP A 118 -0.92 7.72 -1.88
N ASP A 119 0.32 8.06 -2.26
CA ASP A 119 0.90 7.74 -3.56
C ASP A 119 1.89 6.59 -3.38
N VAL A 120 1.55 5.45 -3.98
CA VAL A 120 2.34 4.21 -3.90
C VAL A 120 2.57 3.71 -5.31
N LEU A 121 3.82 3.80 -5.78
CA LEU A 121 4.21 3.43 -7.15
C LEU A 121 3.40 4.18 -8.24
N GLY A 122 3.06 5.44 -8.00
CA GLY A 122 2.28 6.27 -8.94
C GLY A 122 0.78 6.01 -8.90
N ARG A 123 0.32 5.06 -8.08
CA ARG A 123 -1.10 4.80 -7.83
C ARG A 123 -1.52 5.53 -6.57
N ARG A 124 -2.65 6.24 -6.66
CA ARG A 124 -3.16 7.09 -5.58
C ARG A 124 -4.44 6.52 -5.00
N MET A 125 -4.57 6.60 -3.68
CA MET A 125 -5.79 6.22 -2.95
C MET A 125 -6.04 7.14 -1.76
N ILE A 126 -7.31 7.44 -1.52
CA ILE A 126 -7.75 8.16 -0.32
C ILE A 126 -7.78 7.18 0.85
N VAL A 127 -7.17 7.55 1.98
CA VAL A 127 -7.01 6.65 3.14
C VAL A 127 -7.83 7.09 4.33
N ARG A 128 -7.95 8.40 4.57
CA ARG A 128 -8.78 8.94 5.65
C ARG A 128 -9.10 10.40 5.41
N ARG A 129 -10.21 10.87 5.99
CA ARG A 129 -10.50 12.29 6.13
C ARG A 129 -9.50 12.96 7.08
N LYS A 130 -9.08 14.18 6.76
CA LYS A 130 -8.39 15.09 7.68
C LYS A 130 -9.45 15.92 8.41
N GLY A 131 -9.30 16.01 9.73
CA GLY A 131 -10.19 16.77 10.62
C GLY A 131 -10.03 18.26 10.42
#